data_AF-A0A0F9AMP1-F1
#
_entry.id   AF-A0A0F9AMP1-F1
#
_cell.length_a   1.000
_cell.length_b   1.000
_cell.length_c   1.000
_cell.angle_alpha   90.00
_cell.angle_beta   90.00
_cell.angle_gamma   90.00
#
_symmetry.space_group_name_H-M   'P 1'
#
loop_
_entity.id
_entity.type
_entity.pdbx_description
1 polymer ?
#
loop_
_entity_poly.entity_id
_entity_poly.type
_entity_poly.pdbx_seq_one_letter_code
_entity_poly.pdbx_strand_id
1 'polypeptide(L)'
;TPISKQGRPVLRHCAWTAVIPMLRFNQDFRDWAKKLRERPAGANPLSGREVMVAAVNKLLRLAFALVKNQALYQIPEPQPVEIAI
;
A
#
# COMPACT_ATOMS: atom_id res chain seq x y z
N THR A 1 4.28 -0.33 15.15
CA THR A 1 5.73 -0.62 15.25
C THR A 1 6.49 0.63 14.87
N PRO A 2 7.24 1.25 15.79
CA PRO A 2 8.05 2.40 15.43
C PRO A 2 9.10 1.93 14.42
N ILE A 3 9.07 2.48 13.20
CA ILE A 3 10.14 2.26 12.23
C ILE A 3 11.43 2.75 12.88
N SER A 4 12.38 1.84 13.10
CA SER A 4 13.73 2.18 13.56
C SER A 4 14.25 3.38 12.75
N LYS A 5 14.61 4.46 13.45
CA LYS A 5 15.25 5.62 12.83
C LYS A 5 16.65 5.28 12.30
N GLN A 6 17.24 4.16 12.75
CA GLN A 6 18.56 3.70 12.32
C GLN A 6 18.46 2.73 11.13
N GLY A 7 19.16 3.08 10.05
CA GLY A 7 19.90 2.08 9.27
C GLY A 7 19.69 2.04 7.77
N ARG A 8 18.58 2.56 7.22
CA ARG A 8 18.30 2.40 5.77
C ARG A 8 17.72 3.65 5.08
N PRO A 9 18.42 4.79 5.08
CA PRO A 9 17.95 6.02 4.42
C PRO A 9 17.71 5.80 2.92
N VAL A 10 18.61 5.06 2.25
CA VAL A 10 18.48 4.73 0.82
C VAL A 10 17.24 3.86 0.57
N LEU A 11 17.02 2.81 1.37
CA LEU A 11 15.82 1.97 1.22
C LEU A 11 14.55 2.79 1.41
N ARG A 12 14.53 3.71 2.40
CA ARG A 12 13.38 4.59 2.64
C ARG A 12 13.14 5.49 1.43
N HIS A 13 14.20 6.08 0.88
CA HIS A 13 14.13 6.91 -0.31
C HIS A 13 13.60 6.11 -1.51
N CYS A 14 14.21 4.97 -1.84
CA CYS A 14 13.77 4.11 -2.94
C CYS A 14 12.31 3.67 -2.77
N ALA A 15 11.92 3.26 -1.55
CA ALA A 15 10.56 2.83 -1.28
C ALA A 15 9.55 3.98 -1.42
N TRP A 16 9.90 5.20 -0.98
CA TRP A 16 9.06 6.39 -1.19
C TRP A 16 8.92 6.72 -2.68
N THR A 17 10.03 6.79 -3.40
CA THR A 17 10.04 7.07 -4.84
C THR A 17 9.25 6.01 -5.63
N ALA A 18 9.28 4.74 -5.20
CA ALA A 18 8.50 3.67 -5.83
C ALA A 18 7.01 3.70 -5.47
N VAL A 19 6.63 4.08 -4.24
CA VAL A 19 5.23 4.03 -3.81
C VAL A 19 4.38 5.17 -4.38
N ILE A 20 4.98 6.34 -4.62
CA ILE A 20 4.28 7.50 -5.18
C ILE A 20 3.62 7.19 -6.54
N PRO A 21 4.32 6.66 -7.55
CA PRO A 21 3.68 6.29 -8.81
C PRO A 21 2.68 5.16 -8.65
N MET A 22 2.89 4.21 -7.72
CA MET A 22 1.90 3.17 -7.43
C MET A 22 0.59 3.77 -6.91
N LEU A 23 0.64 4.71 -5.96
CA LEU A 23 -0.57 5.38 -5.45
C LEU A 23 -1.26 6.26 -6.51
N ARG A 24 -0.53 6.73 -7.52
CA ARG A 24 -1.05 7.63 -8.56
C ARG A 24 -1.65 6.88 -9.75
N PHE A 25 -0.99 5.81 -10.21
CA PHE A 25 -1.29 5.15 -11.48
C PHE A 25 -1.81 3.71 -11.32
N ASN A 26 -1.62 3.08 -10.16
CA ASN A 26 -2.13 1.74 -9.91
C ASN A 26 -3.44 1.81 -9.11
N GLN A 27 -4.52 1.34 -9.74
CA GLN A 27 -5.87 1.45 -9.19
C GLN A 27 -6.06 0.63 -7.91
N ASP A 28 -5.46 -0.57 -7.80
CA ASP A 28 -5.48 -1.39 -6.57
C ASP A 28 -4.86 -0.63 -5.37
N PHE A 29 -3.69 -0.04 -5.57
CA PHE A 29 -3.05 0.76 -4.53
C PHE A 29 -3.86 2.00 -4.17
N ARG A 30 -4.51 2.64 -5.15
CA ARG A 30 -5.34 3.82 -4.96
C ARG A 30 -6.60 3.51 -4.16
N ASP A 31 -7.32 2.46 -4.52
CA ASP A 31 -8.56 2.03 -3.85
C ASP A 31 -8.27 1.51 -2.45
N TRP A 32 -7.18 0.75 -2.29
CA TRP A 32 -6.70 0.33 -0.99
C TRP A 32 -6.37 1.53 -0.09
N ALA A 33 -5.65 2.54 -0.61
CA ALA A 33 -5.33 3.75 0.13
C ALA A 33 -6.56 4.60 0.48
N LYS A 34 -7.55 4.65 -0.41
CA LYS A 34 -8.84 5.33 -0.18
C LYS A 34 -9.59 4.68 1.00
N LYS A 35 -9.71 3.34 1.01
CA LYS A 35 -10.31 2.58 2.11
C LYS A 35 -9.63 2.81 3.47
N LEU A 36 -8.34 3.08 3.48
CA LEU A 36 -7.58 3.39 4.71
C LEU A 36 -7.88 4.78 5.27
N ARG A 37 -8.16 5.76 4.39
CA ARG A 37 -8.52 7.12 4.77
C ARG A 37 -9.98 7.25 5.19
N GLU A 38 -10.86 6.50 4.52
CA GLU A 38 -12.31 6.52 4.75
C GLU A 38 -12.77 5.62 5.90
N ARG A 39 -11.83 5.10 6.71
CA ARG A 39 -12.18 4.30 7.88
C ARG A 39 -13.05 5.12 8.85
N PRO A 40 -14.10 4.53 9.44
CA PRO A 40 -14.91 5.22 10.43
C PRO A 40 -14.05 5.71 11.59
N ALA A 41 -14.41 6.83 12.23
CA ALA A 41 -13.60 7.50 13.25
C ALA A 41 -13.19 6.58 14.42
N GLY A 42 -14.01 5.58 14.77
CA GLY A 42 -13.69 4.54 15.76
C GLY A 42 -12.63 3.53 15.35
N ALA A 43 -12.22 3.50 14.08
CA ALA A 43 -11.24 2.58 13.51
C ALA A 43 -9.88 3.24 13.17
N ASN A 44 -9.66 4.46 13.68
CA ASN A 44 -8.45 5.27 13.49
C ASN A 44 -8.11 5.50 11.99
N PRO A 45 -8.78 6.44 11.31
CA PRO A 45 -8.47 6.80 9.92
C PRO A 45 -7.02 7.26 9.79
N LEU A 46 -6.31 6.74 8.78
CA LEU A 46 -4.90 7.06 8.60
C LEU A 46 -4.73 8.41 7.88
N SER A 47 -3.87 9.25 8.44
CA SER A 47 -3.41 10.48 7.79
C SER A 47 -2.63 10.19 6.51
N GLY A 48 -2.45 11.20 5.65
CA GLY A 48 -1.74 11.03 4.37
C GLY A 48 -0.32 10.44 4.52
N ARG A 49 0.41 10.84 5.56
CA ARG A 49 1.75 10.33 5.85
C ARG A 49 1.73 8.86 6.30
N GLU A 50 0.75 8.49 7.11
CA GLU A 50 0.60 7.11 7.59
C GLU A 50 0.18 6.17 6.44
N VAL A 51 -0.66 6.64 5.53
CA VAL A 51 -1.00 5.91 4.30
C VAL A 51 0.25 5.64 3.46
N MET A 52 1.15 6.62 3.31
CA MET A 52 2.41 6.38 2.59
C MET A 52 3.27 5.31 3.27
N VAL A 53 3.38 5.35 4.61
CA VAL A 53 4.13 4.34 5.37
C VAL A 53 3.49 2.96 5.22
N ALA A 54 2.17 2.88 5.28
CA ALA A 54 1.44 1.63 5.08
C ALA A 54 1.63 1.10 3.65
N ALA A 55 1.60 1.99 2.64
CA ALA A 55 1.81 1.64 1.25
C ALA A 55 3.22 1.09 0.99
N VAL A 56 4.25 1.68 1.62
CA VAL A 56 5.62 1.16 1.57
C VAL A 56 5.70 -0.26 2.12
N ASN A 57 5.05 -0.52 3.27
CA ASN A 57 5.02 -1.86 3.85
C ASN A 57 4.29 -2.87 2.94
N LYS A 58 3.15 -2.47 2.35
CA LYS A 58 2.41 -3.29 1.37
C LYS A 58 3.29 -3.61 0.15
N LEU A 59 3.98 -2.62 -0.40
CA LEU A 59 4.87 -2.79 -1.56
C LEU A 59 6.03 -3.75 -1.25
N LEU A 60 6.69 -3.60 -0.10
CA LEU A 60 7.79 -4.49 0.30
C LEU A 60 7.32 -5.94 0.48
N ARG A 61 6.14 -6.14 1.09
CA ARG A 61 5.54 -7.48 1.25
C ARG A 61 5.17 -8.09 -0.10
N LEU A 62 4.59 -7.30 -1.00
CA LEU A 62 4.27 -7.75 -2.36
C LEU A 62 5.53 -8.11 -3.13
N ALA A 63 6.55 -7.24 -3.16
CA ALA A 63 7.80 -7.53 -3.84
C ALA A 63 8.45 -8.82 -3.31
N PHE A 64 8.47 -9.01 -2.00
CA PHE A 64 8.96 -10.26 -1.39
C PHE A 64 8.14 -11.48 -1.82
N ALA A 65 6.81 -11.39 -1.79
CA ALA A 65 5.94 -12.49 -2.20
C ALA A 65 6.09 -12.84 -3.69
N LEU A 66 6.21 -11.85 -4.57
CA LEU A 66 6.41 -12.05 -6.01
C LEU A 66 7.73 -12.75 -6.29
N VAL A 67 8.83 -12.28 -5.67
CA VAL A 67 10.15 -12.92 -5.82
C VAL A 67 10.14 -14.34 -5.27
N LYS A 68 9.55 -14.53 -4.07
CA LYS A 68 9.47 -15.86 -3.43
C LYS A 68 8.68 -16.86 -4.27
N ASN A 69 7.58 -16.42 -4.88
CA ASN A 69 6.69 -17.29 -5.65
C ASN A 69 7.02 -17.29 -7.16
N GLN A 70 8.09 -16.61 -7.58
CA GLN A 70 8.46 -16.41 -8.99
C GLN A 70 7.25 -15.96 -9.85
N ALA A 71 6.44 -15.06 -9.30
CA ALA A 71 5.19 -14.61 -9.90
C ALA A 71 5.31 -13.17 -10.41
N LEU A 72 4.54 -12.85 -11.44
CA LEU A 72 4.37 -11.49 -11.91
C LEU A 72 3.23 -10.81 -11.14
N TYR A 73 3.37 -9.50 -10.93
CA TYR A 73 2.30 -8.72 -10.34
C TYR A 73 1.10 -8.68 -11.27
N GLN A 74 -0.05 -9.12 -10.78
CA GLN A 74 -1.34 -9.00 -11.46
C GLN A 74 -2.15 -7.91 -10.77
N ILE A 75 -2.69 -6.98 -11.55
CA ILE A 75 -3.64 -5.99 -11.03
C ILE A 75 -4.92 -6.76 -10.70
N PRO A 76 -5.38 -6.78 -9.44
CA PRO A 76 -6.65 -7.41 -9.10
C PRO A 76 -7.76 -6.79 -9.93
N GLU A 77 -8.52 -7.60 -10.65
CA GLU A 77 -9.75 -7.13 -11.28
C GLU A 77 -10.71 -6.63 -10.19
N PRO A 78 -11.38 -5.49 -10.40
CA PRO A 78 -12.34 -5.01 -9.43
C PRO A 78 -13.44 -6.06 -9.27
N GLN A 79 -13.52 -6.66 -8.08
CA GLN A 79 -14.58 -7.61 -7.79
C GLN A 79 -15.94 -6.89 -7.91
N PRO A 80 -16.91 -7.43 -8.66
CA PRO A 80 -18.24 -6.85 -8.73
C PRO A 80 -18.82 -6.78 -7.33
N VAL A 81 -19.27 -5.59 -6.94
CA VAL A 81 -19.94 -5.39 -5.65
C VAL A 81 -21.29 -6.09 -5.77
N GLU A 82 -21.45 -7.25 -5.15
CA GLU A 82 -22.76 -7.86 -4.94
C GLU A 82 -23.57 -6.93 -4.04
N ILE A 83 -24.48 -6.17 -4.64
CA ILE A 83 -25.45 -5.36 -3.92
C ILE A 83 -26.53 -6.34 -3.45
N ALA A 84 -26.46 -6.75 -2.18
CA ALA A 84 -27.58 -7.42 -1.54
C ALA A 84 -28.71 -6.39 -1.37
N ILE A 85 -29.81 -6.59 -2.09
CA ILE A 85 -31.07 -5.84 -2.00
C ILE A 85 -31.89 -6.40 -0.84
#